data_AF-U7V1J2-F1
#
_entry.id   AF-U7V1J2-F1
#
_cell.length_a   1.000
_cell.length_b   1.000
_cell.length_c   1.000
_cell.angle_alpha   90.00
_cell.angle_beta   90.00
_cell.angle_gamma   90.00
#
_symmetry.space_group_name_H-M   'P 1'
#
loop_
_entity.id
_entity.type
_entity.pdbx_description
1 polymer ?
#
loop_
_entity_poly.entity_id
_entity_poly.type
_entity_poly.pdbx_seq_one_letter_code
_entity_poly.pdbx_strand_id
1 'polypeptide(L)'
;MENRIPVNFLPIAENNYGDRICLCVEGERIGKIYYWYHGNEWDEEDYCDDFGETMPEEVKMQNMYLIGENLYDCFKRMVLVEE
;
A
#
# COMPACT_ATOMS: atom_id res chain seq x y z
N MET A 1 2.50 0.46 13.56
CA MET A 1 1.54 0.70 12.44
C MET A 1 1.97 1.89 11.61
N GLU A 2 2.40 3.00 12.20
CA GLU A 2 3.11 4.06 11.47
C GLU A 2 4.39 3.47 10.86
N ASN A 3 4.67 3.81 9.59
CA ASN A 3 5.84 3.42 8.77
C ASN A 3 5.80 2.15 7.91
N ARG A 4 4.71 1.36 7.89
CA ARG A 4 4.64 0.13 7.04
C ARG A 4 4.24 0.37 5.59
N ILE A 5 3.64 1.53 5.32
CA ILE A 5 3.27 1.98 3.97
C ILE A 5 4.40 2.88 3.45
N PRO A 6 4.83 2.72 2.18
CA PRO A 6 5.93 3.53 1.67
C PRO A 6 5.60 5.04 1.71
N VAL A 7 6.61 5.88 1.95
CA VAL A 7 6.42 7.29 2.33
C VAL A 7 5.71 8.16 1.28
N ASN A 8 5.74 7.75 0.01
CA ASN A 8 5.11 8.46 -1.11
C ASN A 8 3.61 8.11 -1.28
N PHE A 9 3.02 7.36 -0.35
CA PHE A 9 1.65 6.87 -0.45
C PHE A 9 0.76 7.40 0.67
N LEU A 10 -0.38 7.93 0.28
CA LEU A 10 -1.46 8.37 1.16
C LEU A 10 -2.55 7.29 1.21
N PRO A 11 -2.83 6.68 2.38
CA PRO A 11 -4.01 5.84 2.56
C PRO A 11 -5.30 6.67 2.38
N ILE A 12 -6.23 6.18 1.56
CA ILE A 12 -7.50 6.85 1.22
C ILE A 12 -8.74 6.01 1.52
N ALA A 13 -8.58 4.73 1.85
CA ALA A 13 -9.64 3.87 2.38
C ALA A 13 -9.04 2.74 3.22
N GLU A 14 -9.86 2.15 4.10
CA GLU A 14 -9.48 1.04 4.96
C GLU A 14 -10.62 0.03 5.14
N ASN A 15 -10.26 -1.21 5.46
CA ASN A 15 -11.21 -2.22 5.96
C ASN A 15 -10.97 -2.52 7.45
N ASN A 16 -11.84 -3.34 8.03
CA ASN A 16 -11.76 -3.75 9.45
C ASN A 16 -10.64 -4.77 9.74
N TYR A 17 -9.89 -5.20 8.72
CA TYR A 17 -8.86 -6.26 8.83
C TYR A 17 -7.44 -5.74 8.64
N GLY A 18 -7.26 -4.43 8.45
CA GLY A 18 -5.94 -3.81 8.32
C GLY A 18 -5.56 -3.46 6.88
N ASP A 19 -6.26 -3.94 5.85
CA ASP A 19 -5.91 -3.56 4.48
C ASP A 19 -6.25 -2.11 4.16
N ARG A 20 -5.58 -1.54 3.17
CA ARG A 20 -5.73 -0.15 2.77
C ARG A 20 -5.82 0.01 1.25
N ILE A 21 -6.47 1.08 0.81
CA ILE A 21 -6.28 1.63 -0.54
C ILE A 21 -5.40 2.86 -0.42
N CYS A 22 -4.38 2.96 -1.26
CA CYS A 22 -3.36 4.00 -1.21
C CYS A 22 -3.24 4.73 -2.54
N LEU A 23 -3.12 6.05 -2.49
CA LEU A 23 -2.79 6.94 -3.60
C LEU A 23 -1.32 7.31 -3.53
N CYS A 24 -0.57 7.12 -4.62
CA CYS A 24 0.78 7.66 -4.71
C CYS A 24 0.72 9.18 -4.97
N VAL A 25 1.34 9.98 -4.10
CA VAL A 25 1.29 11.45 -4.15
C VAL A 25 2.59 12.09 -4.65
N GLU A 26 3.67 11.31 -4.78
CA GLU A 26 4.98 11.80 -5.18
C GLU A 26 5.78 10.72 -5.95
N GLY A 27 6.72 11.15 -6.80
CA GLY A 27 7.63 10.28 -7.54
C GLY A 27 7.06 9.71 -8.85
N GLU A 28 7.73 8.71 -9.41
CA GLU A 28 7.42 8.15 -10.75
C GLU A 28 6.03 7.49 -10.85
N ARG A 29 5.43 7.14 -9.71
CA ARG A 29 4.13 6.46 -9.61
C ARG A 29 2.98 7.41 -9.27
N ILE A 30 3.22 8.72 -9.23
CA ILE A 30 2.24 9.73 -8.83
C ILE A 30 0.89 9.53 -9.54
N GLY A 31 -0.20 9.60 -8.78
CA GLY A 31 -1.57 9.43 -9.26
C GLY A 31 -2.07 7.98 -9.30
N LYS A 32 -1.18 6.98 -9.27
CA LYS A 32 -1.57 5.56 -9.29
C LYS A 32 -2.19 5.11 -7.97
N ILE A 33 -3.13 4.17 -8.05
CA ILE A 33 -3.91 3.63 -6.93
C ILE A 33 -3.50 2.19 -6.66
N TYR A 34 -3.21 1.90 -5.40
CA TYR A 34 -2.75 0.60 -4.94
C TYR A 34 -3.65 0.05 -3.85
N TYR A 35 -3.84 -1.26 -3.85
CA TYR A 35 -4.27 -2.00 -2.67
C TYR A 35 -3.03 -2.39 -1.87
N TRP A 36 -2.99 -2.02 -0.59
CA TRP A 36 -1.97 -2.43 0.34
C TRP A 36 -2.51 -3.59 1.18
N TYR A 37 -1.90 -4.76 1.04
CA TYR A 37 -2.29 -5.98 1.74
C TYR A 37 -1.52 -6.12 3.05
N HIS A 38 -2.24 -6.10 4.17
CA HIS A 38 -1.63 -6.18 5.50
C HIS A 38 -0.96 -7.53 5.77
N GLY A 39 -1.50 -8.63 5.21
CA GLY A 39 -1.03 -9.99 5.52
C GLY A 39 0.39 -10.34 5.06
N ASN A 40 1.00 -9.51 4.20
CA ASN A 40 2.39 -9.69 3.75
C ASN A 40 3.36 -8.69 4.41
N GLU A 41 2.90 -7.91 5.40
CA GLU A 41 3.74 -6.89 6.00
C GLU A 41 4.92 -7.43 6.81
N TRP A 42 6.04 -6.74 6.70
CA TRP A 42 7.12 -6.82 7.67
C TRP A 42 6.89 -5.75 8.74
N ASP A 43 7.19 -6.09 9.99
CA ASP A 43 7.45 -5.09 11.01
C ASP A 43 8.89 -4.57 10.86
N GLU A 44 9.11 -3.27 11.09
CA GLU A 44 10.44 -2.66 10.94
C GLU A 44 11.42 -3.19 11.99
N GLU A 45 10.95 -3.47 13.21
CA GLU A 45 11.78 -4.03 14.28
C GLU A 45 12.19 -5.46 13.93
N ASP A 46 11.22 -6.29 13.54
CA ASP A 46 11.48 -7.68 13.13
C ASP A 46 12.43 -7.74 11.92
N TYR A 47 12.25 -6.87 10.91
CA TYR A 47 13.16 -6.80 9.77
C TYR A 47 14.58 -6.41 10.19
N CYS A 48 14.72 -5.44 11.09
CA CYS A 48 16.02 -5.02 11.59
C CYS A 48 16.70 -6.13 12.40
N ASP A 49 15.95 -6.86 13.22
CA ASP A 49 16.48 -7.97 14.02
C ASP A 49 16.94 -9.15 13.14
N ASP A 50 16.19 -9.47 12.07
CA ASP A 50 16.51 -10.57 11.16
C ASP A 50 17.64 -10.26 10.18
N PHE A 51 17.71 -9.01 9.67
CA PHE A 51 18.63 -8.62 8.59
C PHE A 51 19.75 -7.67 9.02
N GLY A 52 19.64 -7.03 10.19
CA GLY A 52 20.62 -6.07 10.70
C GLY A 52 20.61 -4.71 10.01
N GLU A 53 19.57 -4.41 9.23
CA GLU A 53 19.45 -3.20 8.42
C GLU A 53 18.06 -2.56 8.59
N THR A 54 17.97 -1.24 8.43
CA THR A 54 16.67 -0.56 8.36
C THR A 54 15.89 -1.02 7.13
N MET A 55 14.61 -1.35 7.31
CA MET A 55 13.77 -1.83 6.21
C MET A 55 13.69 -0.81 5.05
N PRO A 56 14.18 -1.18 3.85
CA PRO A 56 14.10 -0.30 2.67
C PRO A 56 12.66 -0.10 2.20
N GLU A 57 12.40 1.03 1.52
CA GLU A 57 11.09 1.33 0.94
C GLU A 57 10.68 0.28 -0.13
N GLU A 58 11.65 -0.30 -0.83
CA GLU A 58 11.42 -1.38 -1.80
C GLU A 58 10.82 -2.64 -1.16
N VAL A 59 11.15 -2.92 0.09
CA VAL A 59 10.56 -4.04 0.83
C VAL A 59 9.11 -3.71 1.18
N LYS A 60 8.81 -2.48 1.60
CA LYS A 60 7.43 -2.03 1.87
C LYS A 60 6.54 -2.11 0.62
N MET A 61 7.12 -1.92 -0.57
CA MET A 61 6.42 -2.06 -1.85
C MET A 61 5.94 -3.48 -2.14
N GLN A 62 6.44 -4.53 -1.47
CA GLN A 62 6.00 -5.91 -1.69
C GLN A 62 4.50 -6.14 -1.37
N ASN A 63 3.92 -5.24 -0.55
CA ASN A 63 2.52 -5.29 -0.14
C ASN A 63 1.61 -4.49 -1.06
N MET A 64 2.16 -3.82 -2.07
CA MET A 64 1.49 -2.83 -2.90
C MET A 64 1.08 -3.43 -4.24
N TYR A 65 -0.22 -3.63 -4.43
CA TYR A 65 -0.79 -4.16 -5.66
C TYR A 65 -1.49 -3.06 -6.46
N LEU A 66 -1.05 -2.82 -7.69
CA LEU A 66 -1.65 -1.78 -8.54
C LEU A 66 -3.10 -2.16 -8.91
N ILE A 67 -4.06 -1.32 -8.55
CA ILE A 67 -5.48 -1.53 -8.86
C ILE A 67 -6.05 -0.48 -9.82
N GLY A 68 -5.36 0.64 -10.01
CA GLY A 68 -5.72 1.65 -11.00
C GLY A 68 -4.56 2.55 -11.39
N GLU A 69 -4.50 2.91 -12.67
CA GLU A 69 -3.50 3.87 -13.18
C GLU A 69 -3.77 5.31 -12.71
N ASN A 70 -5.01 5.59 -12.31
CA ASN A 70 -5.46 6.83 -11.67
C ASN A 70 -6.84 6.61 -11.02
N LEU A 71 -7.37 7.63 -10.34
CA LEU A 71 -8.69 7.57 -9.70
C LEU A 71 -9.83 7.25 -10.70
N TYR A 72 -9.80 7.82 -11.90
CA TYR A 72 -10.83 7.57 -12.91
C TYR A 72 -10.83 6.10 -13.35
N ASP A 73 -9.64 5.57 -13.64
CA ASP A 73 -9.45 4.18 -14.04
C ASP A 73 -9.85 3.21 -12.92
N CYS A 74 -9.50 3.52 -11.66
CA CYS A 74 -9.91 2.75 -10.49
C CYS A 74 -11.44 2.71 -10.35
N PHE A 75 -12.11 3.86 -10.35
CA PHE A 75 -13.55 3.95 -10.18
C PHE A 75 -14.35 3.37 -11.35
N LYS A 76 -13.83 3.47 -12.58
CA LYS A 76 -14.46 2.87 -13.76
C LYS A 76 -14.54 1.33 -13.67
N ARG A 77 -13.64 0.70 -12.92
CA ARG A 77 -13.58 -0.76 -12.74
C ARG A 77 -14.33 -1.25 -11.50
N MET A 78 -14.79 -0.34 -10.63
CA MET A 78 -15.54 -0.71 -9.43
C MET A 78 -16.88 -1.33 -9.80
N VAL A 79 -17.21 -2.42 -9.11
CA VAL A 79 -18.49 -3.10 -9.22
C VAL A 79 -19.14 -3.12 -7.84
N LEU A 80 -20.46 -2.99 -7.82
CA LEU A 80 -21.24 -3.25 -6.61
C LEU A 80 -21.24 -4.76 -6.38
N VAL A 81 -20.91 -5.17 -5.17
CA VAL A 81 -21.06 -6.55 -4.71
C VAL A 81 -22.27 -6.56 -3.78
N GLU A 82 -23.28 -7.35 -4.11
CA GLU A 82 -24.40 -7.62 -3.20
C GLU A 82 -23.94 -8.62 -2.14
N GLU A 83 -24.25 -8.34 -0.87
CA GLU A 83 -23.94 -9.19 0.29
C GLU A 83 -24.87 -10.41 0.39
#